data_AF-A0A9J6GEY9-F1
#
_entry.id   AF-A0A9J6GEY9-F1
#
_cell.length_a   1.000
_cell.length_b   1.000
_cell.length_c   1.000
_cell.angle_alpha   90.00
_cell.angle_beta   90.00
_cell.angle_gamma   90.00
#
_symmetry.space_group_name_H-M   'P 1'
#
loop_
_entity.id
_entity.type
_entity.pdbx_description
1 polymer ?
#
loop_
_entity_poly.entity_id
_entity_poly.type
_entity_poly.pdbx_seq_one_letter_code
_entity_poly.pdbx_strand_id
1 'polypeptide(L)'
;MLFASHMLTCCALKDPADFLRGTFVANVFLEYITYSRRFSPELLAFLERLLRHKALKFEADSASIQGKQDLKLSLKALGSSQVEMNDELRVKLIHAGVKLAEKCASLYEALPSYPEISASLLSVCQALDSRAYPESLKALVESTLAKLSQKVERKPLRPSKKPPPMKRLLEPKFSMKFDGRKHFMGGEKKAELKRLNYKHKKEMKGAMREIRRDNQFLAHHVLKERLQRDAERKEKVKRIYQELASQEGEFKALKRKKEKLSNRM
;
A
#
# COMPACT_ATOMS: atom_id res chain seq x y z
N MET A 1 -2.70 -25.09 31.64
CA MET A 1 -1.39 -24.44 31.44
C MET A 1 -1.05 -23.47 32.56
N LEU A 2 -1.89 -22.45 32.85
CA LEU A 2 -1.62 -21.48 33.94
C LEU A 2 -1.39 -22.13 35.31
N PHE A 3 -2.17 -23.17 35.65
CA PHE A 3 -1.97 -23.89 36.91
C PHE A 3 -0.64 -24.65 36.94
N ALA A 4 -0.28 -25.33 35.85
CA ALA A 4 1.00 -26.05 35.75
C ALA A 4 2.20 -25.09 35.82
N SER A 5 2.08 -23.91 35.21
CA SER A 5 3.12 -22.89 35.29
C SER A 5 3.25 -22.38 36.74
N HIS A 6 2.14 -21.99 37.38
CA HIS A 6 2.11 -21.62 38.79
C HIS A 6 2.72 -22.70 39.70
N MET A 7 2.41 -23.98 39.48
CA MET A 7 3.02 -25.10 40.22
C MET A 7 4.54 -25.15 40.04
N LEU A 8 5.05 -24.96 38.82
CA LEU A 8 6.49 -24.95 38.56
C LEU A 8 7.16 -23.75 39.26
N THR A 9 6.55 -22.58 39.21
CA THR A 9 7.08 -21.35 39.82
C THR A 9 7.11 -21.44 41.36
N CYS A 10 6.01 -21.92 41.97
CA CYS A 10 5.90 -22.03 43.43
C CYS A 10 6.60 -23.27 44.02
N CYS A 11 7.09 -24.19 43.21
CA CYS A 11 7.83 -25.35 43.69
C CYS A 11 9.09 -24.89 44.42
N ALA A 12 9.13 -25.07 45.75
CA ALA A 12 10.20 -24.59 46.62
C ALA A 12 11.44 -25.49 46.62
N LEU A 13 11.34 -26.72 46.06
CA LEU A 13 12.42 -27.71 45.98
C LEU A 13 13.07 -28.00 47.35
N LYS A 14 12.26 -28.11 48.40
CA LYS A 14 12.74 -28.43 49.76
C LYS A 14 12.72 -29.92 50.02
N ASP A 15 11.59 -30.55 49.71
CA ASP A 15 11.39 -31.97 49.96
C ASP A 15 11.77 -32.81 48.74
N PRO A 16 12.31 -34.03 48.91
CA PRO A 16 12.55 -34.98 47.81
C PRO A 16 11.33 -35.19 46.91
N ALA A 17 10.14 -35.20 47.51
CA ALA A 17 8.88 -35.32 46.78
C ALA A 17 8.62 -34.13 45.85
N ASP A 18 9.06 -32.92 46.21
CA ASP A 18 8.90 -31.72 45.38
C ASP A 18 9.73 -31.83 44.09
N PHE A 19 10.94 -32.40 44.17
CA PHE A 19 11.76 -32.64 42.98
C PHE A 19 11.07 -33.59 42.00
N LEU A 20 10.50 -34.69 42.50
CA LEU A 20 9.80 -35.67 41.67
C LEU A 20 8.52 -35.08 41.06
N ARG A 21 7.68 -34.43 41.87
CA ARG A 21 6.42 -33.82 41.44
C ARG A 21 6.68 -32.68 40.45
N GLY A 22 7.64 -31.81 40.75
CA GLY A 22 8.04 -30.71 39.87
C GLY A 22 8.57 -31.20 38.52
N THR A 23 9.43 -32.23 38.53
CA THR A 23 9.96 -32.84 37.29
C THR A 23 8.86 -33.51 36.48
N PHE A 24 7.89 -34.15 37.13
CA PHE A 24 6.72 -34.73 36.46
C PHE A 24 5.84 -33.66 35.81
N VAL A 25 5.48 -32.61 36.56
CA VAL A 25 4.71 -31.47 36.02
C VAL A 25 5.46 -30.82 34.86
N ALA A 26 6.78 -30.67 34.96
CA ALA A 26 7.62 -30.14 33.89
C ALA A 26 7.58 -31.01 32.63
N ASN A 27 7.64 -32.35 32.75
CA ASN A 27 7.53 -33.23 31.58
C ASN A 27 6.15 -33.16 30.93
N VAL A 28 5.07 -33.23 31.71
CA VAL A 28 3.70 -33.13 31.19
C VAL A 28 3.50 -31.77 30.51
N PHE A 29 3.96 -30.69 31.14
CA PHE A 29 3.86 -29.35 30.59
C PHE A 29 4.66 -29.19 29.29
N LEU A 30 5.84 -29.81 29.21
CA LEU A 30 6.64 -29.86 27.99
C LEU A 30 5.91 -30.60 26.87
N GLU A 31 5.25 -31.72 27.13
CA GLU A 31 4.45 -32.46 26.13
C GLU A 31 3.26 -31.63 25.58
N TYR A 32 2.63 -30.80 26.41
CA TYR A 32 1.63 -29.84 25.93
C TYR A 32 2.26 -28.73 25.06
N ILE A 33 3.45 -28.26 25.42
CA ILE A 33 4.16 -27.23 24.68
C ILE A 33 4.71 -27.77 23.35
N THR A 34 5.14 -29.04 23.29
CA THR A 34 5.71 -29.62 22.07
C THR A 34 4.74 -29.54 20.90
N TYR A 35 3.45 -29.70 21.16
CA TYR A 35 2.40 -29.58 20.14
C TYR A 35 2.16 -28.13 19.70
N SER A 36 2.11 -27.20 20.66
CA SER A 36 1.76 -25.79 20.38
C SER A 36 2.95 -24.90 19.98
N ARG A 37 4.19 -25.37 20.21
CA ARG A 37 5.45 -24.62 20.05
C ARG A 37 5.47 -23.25 20.73
N ARG A 38 4.66 -23.07 21.78
CA ARG A 38 4.62 -21.82 22.55
C ARG A 38 5.83 -21.74 23.48
N PHE A 39 6.35 -20.54 23.66
CA PHE A 39 7.42 -20.32 24.63
C PHE A 39 6.88 -20.29 26.07
N SER A 40 7.53 -21.02 26.98
CA SER A 40 7.25 -20.92 28.41
C SER A 40 8.51 -20.64 29.23
N PRO A 41 8.61 -19.46 29.87
CA PRO A 41 9.77 -19.10 30.68
C PRO A 41 9.82 -19.83 32.03
N GLU A 42 8.65 -20.14 32.61
CA GLU A 42 8.56 -20.77 33.94
C GLU A 42 9.16 -22.19 33.95
N LEU A 43 9.01 -22.91 32.84
CA LEU A 43 9.64 -24.23 32.66
C LEU A 43 11.17 -24.13 32.67
N LEU A 44 11.72 -23.14 31.98
CA LEU A 44 13.18 -22.94 31.91
C LEU A 44 13.73 -22.49 33.26
N ALA A 45 13.03 -21.57 33.94
CA ALA A 45 13.38 -21.14 35.28
C ALA A 45 13.32 -22.29 36.30
N PHE A 46 12.35 -23.20 36.18
CA PHE A 46 12.30 -24.41 37.00
C PHE A 46 13.48 -25.33 36.71
N LEU A 47 13.80 -25.61 35.43
CA LEU A 47 14.94 -26.46 35.07
C LEU A 47 16.27 -25.88 35.54
N GLU A 48 16.44 -24.56 35.43
CA GLU A 48 17.63 -23.86 35.93
C GLU A 48 17.77 -24.01 37.45
N ARG A 49 16.67 -23.79 38.21
CA ARG A 49 16.66 -23.98 39.67
C ARG A 49 16.90 -25.43 40.06
N LEU A 50 16.29 -26.37 39.34
CA LEU A 50 16.44 -27.80 39.56
C LEU A 50 17.92 -28.20 39.44
N LEU A 51 18.55 -27.91 38.30
CA LEU A 51 19.93 -28.32 38.03
C LEU A 51 20.97 -27.55 38.85
N ARG A 52 20.68 -26.32 39.30
CA ARG A 52 21.58 -25.55 40.18
C ARG A 52 21.45 -25.95 41.67
N HIS A 53 20.41 -26.72 42.03
CA HIS A 53 20.10 -26.97 43.43
C HIS A 53 21.22 -27.75 44.15
N LYS A 54 21.63 -27.26 45.33
CA LYS A 54 22.74 -27.83 46.10
C LYS A 54 22.51 -29.30 46.48
N ALA A 55 21.25 -29.69 46.73
CA ALA A 55 20.90 -31.08 47.09
C ALA A 55 21.13 -32.11 45.97
N LEU A 56 21.39 -31.67 44.74
CA LEU A 56 21.74 -32.55 43.61
C LEU A 56 23.26 -32.60 43.34
N LYS A 57 24.07 -31.79 44.03
CA LYS A 57 25.52 -31.88 43.91
C LYS A 57 26.03 -33.16 44.55
N PHE A 58 26.91 -33.86 43.84
CA PHE A 58 27.61 -35.02 44.37
C PHE A 58 28.87 -34.54 45.08
N GLU A 59 29.12 -35.05 46.29
CA GLU A 59 30.47 -35.01 46.85
C GLU A 59 31.29 -36.10 46.17
N ALA A 60 32.53 -35.77 45.79
CA ALA A 60 33.33 -36.52 44.82
C ALA A 60 33.75 -37.95 45.27
N ASP A 61 33.39 -38.36 46.48
CA ASP A 61 33.91 -39.57 47.11
C ASP A 61 33.02 -40.83 46.92
N SER A 62 31.81 -40.70 46.36
CA SER A 62 30.94 -41.87 46.07
C SER A 62 31.17 -42.46 44.68
N ALA A 63 32.29 -43.16 44.51
CA ALA A 63 32.70 -43.89 43.30
C ALA A 63 31.83 -45.12 42.94
N SER A 64 30.62 -45.26 43.49
CA SER A 64 29.84 -46.50 43.48
C SER A 64 28.73 -46.59 42.44
N ILE A 65 28.53 -45.59 41.58
CA ILE A 65 27.41 -45.56 40.61
C ILE A 65 27.92 -45.63 39.16
N GLN A 66 28.62 -46.72 38.82
CA GLN A 66 29.10 -47.00 37.46
C GLN A 66 28.35 -48.15 36.76
N GLY A 67 27.16 -48.53 37.26
CA GLY A 67 26.33 -49.57 36.63
C GLY A 67 25.41 -49.02 35.53
N LYS A 68 25.03 -49.89 34.57
CA LYS A 68 23.88 -49.68 33.67
C LYS A 68 22.59 -49.60 34.51
N GLN A 69 22.31 -48.42 35.05
CA GLN A 69 21.09 -48.17 35.80
C GLN A 69 19.97 -47.74 34.86
N ASP A 70 18.76 -48.22 35.12
CA ASP A 70 17.56 -47.72 34.45
C ASP A 70 17.28 -46.30 34.96
N LEU A 71 17.66 -45.29 34.17
CA LEU A 71 17.63 -43.87 34.55
C LEU A 71 16.22 -43.25 34.49
N LYS A 72 15.18 -44.09 34.37
CA LYS A 72 13.79 -43.67 34.34
C LYS A 72 13.27 -43.48 35.77
N LEU A 73 12.57 -42.37 35.99
CA LEU A 73 11.82 -42.14 37.23
C LEU A 73 10.57 -43.01 37.24
N SER A 74 10.34 -43.76 38.31
CA SER A 74 9.14 -44.58 38.48
C SER A 74 7.96 -43.72 38.93
N LEU A 75 6.81 -43.86 38.26
CA LEU A 75 5.57 -43.17 38.62
C LEU A 75 5.09 -43.52 40.03
N LYS A 76 5.42 -44.71 40.54
CA LYS A 76 5.06 -45.12 41.91
C LYS A 76 5.64 -44.19 42.98
N ALA A 77 6.81 -43.61 42.71
CA ALA A 77 7.50 -42.72 43.64
C ALA A 77 6.82 -41.34 43.80
N LEU A 78 5.89 -40.95 42.92
CA LEU A 78 5.16 -39.68 43.06
C LEU A 78 4.15 -39.69 44.22
N GLY A 79 3.59 -40.87 44.52
CA GLY A 79 2.55 -41.05 45.55
C GLY A 79 3.11 -41.38 46.94
N SER A 80 4.39 -41.69 47.05
CA SER A 80 5.05 -42.03 48.30
C SER A 80 5.33 -40.75 49.11
N SER A 81 4.85 -40.68 50.35
CA SER A 81 5.12 -39.58 51.28
C SER A 81 6.49 -39.68 51.97
N GLN A 82 7.11 -40.86 51.94
CA GLN A 82 8.45 -41.13 52.47
C GLN A 82 9.41 -41.37 51.30
N VAL A 83 9.96 -40.29 50.73
CA VAL A 83 11.03 -40.38 49.74
C VAL A 83 12.29 -39.85 50.41
N GLU A 84 13.39 -40.59 50.36
CA GLU A 84 14.70 -40.14 50.84
C GLU A 84 15.56 -39.71 49.66
N MET A 85 16.43 -38.71 49.85
CA MET A 85 17.34 -38.23 48.80
C MET A 85 18.56 -39.14 48.63
N ASN A 86 18.33 -40.33 48.07
CA ASN A 86 19.39 -41.27 47.74
C ASN A 86 20.21 -40.80 46.52
N ASP A 87 21.47 -41.20 46.46
CA ASP A 87 22.36 -40.84 45.35
C ASP A 87 21.82 -41.33 44.00
N GLU A 88 21.18 -42.51 43.94
CA GLU A 88 20.49 -43.00 42.73
C GLU A 88 19.34 -42.08 42.27
N LEU A 89 18.57 -41.53 43.22
CA LEU A 89 17.48 -40.61 42.91
C LEU A 89 18.02 -39.27 42.42
N ARG A 90 19.15 -38.80 42.97
CA ARG A 90 19.85 -37.61 42.46
C ARG A 90 20.30 -37.80 41.01
N VAL A 91 20.94 -38.93 40.68
CA VAL A 91 21.33 -39.23 39.29
C VAL A 91 20.11 -39.26 38.37
N LYS A 92 19.01 -39.91 38.78
CA LYS A 92 17.77 -39.97 37.99
C LYS A 92 17.12 -38.60 37.79
N LEU A 93 17.12 -37.75 38.81
CA LEU A 93 16.59 -36.37 38.73
C LEU A 93 17.44 -35.50 37.80
N ILE A 94 18.77 -35.57 37.89
CA ILE A 94 19.67 -34.85 36.99
C ILE A 94 19.47 -35.34 35.55
N HIS A 95 19.44 -36.66 35.33
CA HIS A 95 19.18 -37.24 34.03
C HIS A 95 17.84 -36.77 33.44
N ALA A 96 16.77 -36.76 34.24
CA ALA A 96 15.47 -36.25 33.80
C ALA A 96 15.52 -34.75 33.49
N GLY A 97 16.16 -33.94 34.33
CA GLY A 97 16.32 -32.50 34.13
C GLY A 97 17.11 -32.16 32.86
N VAL A 98 18.25 -32.84 32.64
CA VAL A 98 19.08 -32.68 31.43
C VAL A 98 18.31 -33.14 30.19
N LYS A 99 17.59 -34.26 30.26
CA LYS A 99 16.75 -34.73 29.14
C LYS A 99 15.62 -33.76 28.81
N LEU A 100 15.00 -33.14 29.82
CA LEU A 100 14.00 -32.09 29.62
C LEU A 100 14.64 -30.83 29.01
N ALA A 101 15.84 -30.45 29.44
CA ALA A 101 16.60 -29.35 28.85
C ALA A 101 16.95 -29.61 27.38
N GLU A 102 17.32 -30.85 27.02
CA GLU A 102 17.56 -31.26 25.63
C GLU A 102 16.30 -31.08 24.78
N LYS A 103 15.15 -31.53 25.29
CA LYS A 103 13.87 -31.36 24.61
C LYS A 103 13.53 -29.87 24.45
N CYS A 104 13.69 -29.07 25.51
CA CYS A 104 13.52 -27.62 25.43
C CYS A 104 14.42 -26.97 24.38
N ALA A 105 15.68 -27.39 24.30
CA ALA A 105 16.63 -26.92 23.29
C ALA A 105 16.12 -27.21 21.87
N SER A 106 15.64 -28.43 21.61
CA SER A 106 15.09 -28.82 20.30
C SER A 106 13.78 -28.10 19.95
N LEU A 107 12.97 -27.74 20.95
CA LEU A 107 11.69 -27.05 20.72
C LEU A 107 11.89 -25.58 20.36
N TYR A 108 12.89 -24.95 20.98
CA TYR A 108 13.11 -23.51 20.88
C TYR A 108 14.19 -23.13 19.85
N GLU A 109 14.79 -24.10 19.16
CA GLU A 109 15.83 -23.90 18.13
C GLU A 109 15.43 -22.87 17.06
N ALA A 110 14.15 -22.86 16.66
CA ALA A 110 13.64 -21.96 15.63
C ALA A 110 13.41 -20.51 16.11
N LEU A 111 13.53 -20.23 17.42
CA LEU A 111 13.27 -18.89 17.95
C LEU A 111 14.47 -17.96 17.69
N PRO A 112 14.26 -16.73 17.19
CA PRO A 112 15.34 -15.77 16.99
C PRO A 112 16.12 -15.42 18.27
N SER A 113 15.44 -15.48 19.42
CA SER A 113 15.98 -15.22 20.76
C SER A 113 16.54 -16.48 21.45
N TYR A 114 16.77 -17.55 20.70
CA TYR A 114 17.31 -18.80 21.25
C TYR A 114 18.60 -18.62 22.06
N PRO A 115 19.61 -17.83 21.61
CA PRO A 115 20.88 -17.76 22.33
C PRO A 115 20.76 -17.11 23.72
N GLU A 116 19.84 -16.16 23.93
CA GLU A 116 19.57 -15.61 25.27
C GLU A 116 18.89 -16.63 26.16
N ILE A 117 17.93 -17.36 25.59
CA ILE A 117 17.12 -18.34 26.31
C ILE A 117 17.98 -19.54 26.71
N SER A 118 18.87 -20.00 25.83
CA SER A 118 19.75 -21.14 26.08
C SER A 118 20.93 -20.78 26.98
N ALA A 119 21.35 -19.52 27.06
CA ALA A 119 22.53 -19.10 27.82
C ALA A 119 22.48 -19.48 29.31
N SER A 120 21.34 -19.28 29.98
CA SER A 120 21.23 -19.61 31.41
C SER A 120 21.30 -21.12 31.63
N LEU A 121 20.62 -21.91 30.80
CA LEU A 121 20.68 -23.37 30.86
C LEU A 121 22.06 -23.92 30.48
N LEU A 122 22.72 -23.32 29.50
CA LEU A 122 24.07 -23.69 29.06
C LEU A 122 25.06 -23.50 30.22
N SER A 123 25.03 -22.35 30.90
CA SER A 123 25.91 -22.10 32.05
C SER A 123 25.70 -23.11 33.19
N VAL A 124 24.44 -23.50 33.44
CA VAL A 124 24.13 -24.52 34.46
C VAL A 124 24.58 -25.90 34.03
N CYS A 125 24.37 -26.30 32.77
CA CYS A 125 24.82 -27.60 32.26
C CYS A 125 26.36 -27.71 32.22
N GLN A 126 27.07 -26.61 31.97
CA GLN A 126 28.54 -26.55 32.05
C GLN A 126 29.07 -26.66 33.47
N ALA A 127 28.31 -26.17 34.46
CA ALA A 127 28.69 -26.22 35.86
C ALA A 127 28.42 -27.58 36.54
N LEU A 128 27.89 -28.57 35.81
CA LEU A 128 27.67 -29.92 36.33
C LEU A 128 29.00 -30.71 36.32
N ASP A 129 29.37 -31.29 37.46
CA ASP A 129 30.60 -32.07 37.61
C ASP A 129 30.51 -33.42 36.88
N SER A 130 31.08 -33.49 35.68
CA SER A 130 30.99 -34.69 34.82
C SER A 130 31.66 -35.93 35.40
N ARG A 131 32.57 -35.81 36.38
CA ARG A 131 33.41 -36.92 36.87
C ARG A 131 32.60 -38.03 37.57
N ALA A 132 31.60 -37.66 38.35
CA ALA A 132 30.82 -38.58 39.19
C ALA A 132 29.66 -39.29 38.45
N TYR A 133 29.40 -38.95 37.18
CA TYR A 133 28.22 -39.45 36.47
C TYR A 133 28.44 -40.75 35.70
N PRO A 134 27.40 -41.59 35.55
CA PRO A 134 27.39 -42.71 34.61
C PRO A 134 27.65 -42.25 33.17
N GLU A 135 28.24 -43.13 32.35
CA GLU A 135 28.59 -42.84 30.95
C GLU A 135 27.39 -42.36 30.11
N SER A 136 26.20 -42.93 30.32
CA SER A 136 24.99 -42.52 29.63
C SER A 136 24.56 -41.09 29.97
N LEU A 137 24.77 -40.64 31.22
CA LEU A 137 24.46 -39.28 31.62
C LEU A 137 25.50 -38.30 31.09
N LYS A 138 26.79 -38.68 31.06
CA LYS A 138 27.86 -37.89 30.44
C LYS A 138 27.56 -37.62 28.96
N ALA A 139 27.25 -38.67 28.21
CA ALA A 139 26.89 -38.56 26.79
C ALA A 139 25.66 -37.67 26.55
N LEU A 140 24.66 -37.73 27.44
CA LEU A 140 23.48 -36.87 27.37
C LEU A 140 23.84 -35.41 27.66
N VAL A 141 24.65 -35.13 28.68
CA VAL A 141 25.10 -33.77 28.99
C VAL A 141 25.87 -33.19 27.80
N GLU A 142 26.79 -33.95 27.21
CA GLU A 142 27.53 -33.52 26.02
C GLU A 142 26.61 -33.23 24.83
N SER A 143 25.62 -34.09 24.55
CA SER A 143 24.64 -33.86 23.48
C SER A 143 23.79 -32.61 23.74
N THR A 144 23.40 -32.36 25.00
CA THR A 144 22.65 -31.16 25.37
C THR A 144 23.47 -29.89 25.24
N LEU A 145 24.75 -29.91 25.64
CA LEU A 145 25.66 -28.78 25.51
C LEU A 145 25.89 -28.42 24.03
N ALA A 146 26.04 -29.43 23.17
CA ALA A 146 26.15 -29.22 21.74
C ALA A 146 24.90 -28.54 21.15
N LYS A 147 23.70 -28.95 21.57
CA LYS A 147 22.44 -28.31 21.13
C LYS A 147 22.28 -26.89 21.67
N LEU A 148 22.53 -26.69 22.96
CA LEU A 148 22.37 -25.38 23.62
C LEU A 148 23.36 -24.32 23.09
N SER A 149 24.53 -24.73 22.62
CA SER A 149 25.57 -23.86 22.07
C SER A 149 25.39 -23.51 20.59
N GLN A 150 24.30 -23.97 19.97
CA GLN A 150 23.99 -23.69 18.57
C GLN A 150 23.89 -22.17 18.31
N LYS A 151 24.60 -21.71 17.28
CA LYS A 151 24.52 -20.33 16.81
C LYS A 151 23.29 -20.15 15.93
N VAL A 152 22.49 -19.14 16.23
CA VAL A 152 21.32 -18.75 15.44
C VAL A 152 21.58 -17.42 14.75
N GLU A 153 21.40 -17.37 13.43
CA GLU A 153 21.52 -16.14 12.66
C GLU A 153 20.41 -15.15 13.04
N ARG A 154 20.79 -13.94 13.44
CA ARG A 154 19.84 -12.90 13.83
C ARG A 154 19.70 -11.84 12.76
N LYS A 155 18.44 -11.57 12.42
CA LYS A 155 18.07 -10.44 11.58
C LYS A 155 17.57 -9.30 12.48
N PRO A 156 17.89 -8.04 12.16
CA PRO A 156 17.39 -6.91 12.93
C PRO A 156 15.86 -6.85 12.86
N LEU A 157 15.21 -6.50 13.97
CA LEU A 157 13.76 -6.31 14.02
C LEU A 157 13.37 -5.18 13.06
N ARG A 158 12.37 -5.45 12.22
CA ARG A 158 11.79 -4.46 11.30
C ARG A 158 10.35 -4.21 11.71
N PRO A 159 9.89 -2.94 11.77
CA PRO A 159 8.49 -2.66 12.00
C PRO A 159 7.65 -3.31 10.90
N SER A 160 6.45 -3.77 11.27
CA SER A 160 5.52 -4.38 10.32
C SER A 160 5.19 -3.40 9.19
N LYS A 161 5.58 -3.77 7.96
CA LYS A 161 5.28 -2.97 6.77
C LYS A 161 3.84 -3.23 6.36
N LYS A 162 2.96 -2.25 6.54
CA LYS A 162 1.64 -2.28 5.90
C LYS A 162 1.83 -1.99 4.40
N PRO A 163 1.19 -2.75 3.50
CA PRO A 163 1.20 -2.40 2.09
C PRO A 163 0.57 -1.01 1.90
N PRO A 164 1.07 -0.19 0.96
CA PRO A 164 0.50 1.12 0.71
C PRO A 164 -0.97 0.99 0.24
N PRO A 165 -1.86 1.90 0.67
CA PRO A 165 -3.25 1.88 0.22
C PRO A 165 -3.34 2.18 -1.29
N MET A 166 -4.31 1.56 -1.96
CA MET A 166 -4.55 1.82 -3.38
C MET A 166 -5.04 3.26 -3.62
N LYS A 167 -4.76 3.80 -4.81
CA LYS A 167 -5.33 5.09 -5.23
C LYS A 167 -6.85 4.99 -5.29
N ARG A 168 -7.54 6.06 -4.92
CA ARG A 168 -9.01 6.14 -5.02
C ARG A 168 -9.41 6.08 -6.49
N LEU A 169 -10.24 5.11 -6.84
CA LEU A 169 -10.87 5.04 -8.15
C LEU A 169 -12.07 5.97 -8.15
N LEU A 170 -12.13 6.89 -9.11
CA LEU A 170 -13.27 7.78 -9.31
C LEU A 170 -14.12 7.25 -10.45
N GLU A 171 -15.44 7.34 -10.30
CA GLU A 171 -16.37 6.94 -11.35
C GLU A 171 -16.40 8.00 -12.47
N PRO A 172 -16.29 7.58 -13.74
CA PRO A 172 -16.39 8.51 -14.85
C PRO A 172 -17.82 9.06 -14.95
N LYS A 173 -17.94 10.38 -15.12
CA LYS A 173 -19.23 11.04 -15.32
C LYS A 173 -19.58 11.06 -16.81
N PHE A 174 -20.39 10.09 -17.25
CA PHE A 174 -20.91 10.03 -18.62
C PHE A 174 -22.44 9.84 -18.64
N SER A 175 -23.08 10.16 -19.76
CA SER A 175 -24.49 9.86 -20.00
C SER A 175 -24.62 8.59 -20.85
N MET A 176 -25.60 7.74 -20.53
CA MET A 176 -25.84 6.50 -21.28
C MET A 176 -26.31 6.75 -22.71
N LYS A 177 -27.02 7.86 -22.95
CA LYS A 177 -27.42 8.32 -24.29
C LYS A 177 -26.50 9.48 -24.67
N PHE A 178 -25.69 9.27 -25.71
CA PHE A 178 -24.78 10.28 -26.23
C PHE A 178 -25.07 10.49 -27.71
N ASP A 179 -25.74 11.59 -28.01
CA ASP A 179 -26.17 11.92 -29.39
C ASP A 179 -25.11 12.76 -30.14
N GLY A 180 -23.89 12.90 -29.61
CA GLY A 180 -22.81 13.73 -30.18
C GLY A 180 -23.06 15.25 -30.13
N ARG A 181 -24.29 15.67 -29.81
CA ARG A 181 -24.67 17.08 -29.67
C ARG A 181 -24.40 17.58 -28.25
N LYS A 182 -24.03 18.85 -28.15
CA LYS A 182 -23.90 19.52 -26.85
C LYS A 182 -25.29 19.76 -26.27
N HIS A 183 -25.74 18.86 -25.39
CA HIS A 183 -26.93 19.09 -24.57
C HIS A 183 -26.59 20.08 -23.45
N PHE A 184 -27.52 20.99 -23.19
CA PHE A 184 -27.31 22.00 -22.15
C PHE A 184 -27.45 21.35 -20.77
N MET A 185 -26.39 21.39 -19.97
CA MET A 185 -26.44 20.97 -18.57
C MET A 185 -26.93 22.14 -17.72
N GLY A 186 -28.15 22.04 -17.22
CA GLY A 186 -28.79 23.02 -16.36
C GLY A 186 -30.30 22.79 -16.28
N GLY A 187 -30.97 23.42 -15.30
CA GLY A 187 -32.42 23.31 -15.19
C GLY A 187 -33.16 23.82 -16.43
N GLU A 188 -34.38 23.33 -16.65
CA GLU A 188 -35.19 23.55 -17.84
C GLU A 188 -35.30 25.04 -18.22
N LYS A 189 -35.57 25.91 -17.24
CA LYS A 189 -35.67 27.36 -17.43
C LYS A 189 -34.43 27.97 -18.08
N LYS A 190 -33.22 27.54 -17.69
CA LYS A 190 -31.97 28.06 -18.27
C LYS A 190 -31.77 27.55 -19.70
N ALA A 191 -32.23 26.34 -20.01
CA ALA A 191 -32.17 25.78 -21.37
C ALA A 191 -33.10 26.56 -22.31
N GLU A 192 -34.32 26.85 -21.87
CA GLU A 192 -35.32 27.61 -22.63
C GLU A 192 -34.87 29.04 -22.92
N LEU A 193 -34.35 29.76 -21.91
CA LEU A 193 -33.83 31.10 -22.09
C LEU A 193 -32.71 31.15 -23.15
N LYS A 194 -31.80 30.17 -23.15
CA LYS A 194 -30.75 30.09 -24.17
C LYS A 194 -31.30 29.79 -25.56
N ARG A 195 -32.28 28.89 -25.67
CA ARG A 195 -32.96 28.60 -26.94
C ARG A 195 -33.64 29.86 -27.49
N LEU A 196 -34.33 30.61 -26.64
CA LEU A 196 -35.03 31.84 -27.02
C LEU A 196 -34.04 32.94 -27.46
N ASN A 197 -32.97 33.14 -26.69
CA ASN A 197 -31.91 34.09 -27.06
C ASN A 197 -31.22 33.73 -28.39
N TYR A 198 -31.01 32.44 -28.65
CA TYR A 198 -30.46 32.00 -29.92
C TYR A 198 -31.40 32.30 -31.09
N LYS A 199 -32.71 32.00 -30.95
CA LYS A 199 -33.73 32.33 -31.96
C LYS A 199 -33.75 33.83 -32.22
N HIS A 200 -33.85 34.66 -31.18
CA HIS A 200 -33.85 36.12 -31.30
C HIS A 200 -32.63 36.64 -32.08
N LYS A 201 -31.42 36.18 -31.73
CA LYS A 201 -30.19 36.58 -32.44
C LYS A 201 -30.18 36.11 -33.91
N LYS A 202 -30.73 34.94 -34.21
CA LYS A 202 -30.79 34.40 -35.57
C LYS A 202 -31.75 35.22 -36.44
N GLU A 203 -32.95 35.50 -35.94
CA GLU A 203 -33.95 36.31 -36.63
C GLU A 203 -33.46 37.74 -36.85
N MET A 204 -32.93 38.37 -35.80
CA MET A 204 -32.35 39.73 -35.88
C MET A 204 -31.24 39.81 -36.95
N LYS A 205 -30.34 38.83 -37.01
CA LYS A 205 -29.30 38.77 -38.04
C LYS A 205 -29.85 38.45 -39.43
N GLY A 206 -30.97 37.73 -39.54
CA GLY A 206 -31.68 37.49 -40.79
C GLY A 206 -32.24 38.80 -41.34
N ALA A 207 -33.06 39.48 -40.55
CA ALA A 207 -33.67 40.76 -40.91
C ALA A 207 -32.64 41.82 -41.29
N MET A 208 -31.55 41.95 -40.52
CA MET A 208 -30.48 42.89 -40.85
C MET A 208 -29.78 42.58 -42.19
N ARG A 209 -29.68 41.29 -42.56
CA ARG A 209 -29.11 40.89 -43.85
C ARG A 209 -30.07 41.18 -45.01
N GLU A 210 -31.37 41.14 -44.80
CA GLU A 210 -32.38 41.54 -45.79
C GLU A 210 -32.35 43.05 -46.02
N ILE A 211 -32.41 43.84 -44.94
CA ILE A 211 -32.31 45.31 -45.02
C ILE A 211 -31.06 45.75 -45.78
N ARG A 212 -29.92 45.10 -45.55
CA ARG A 212 -28.68 45.41 -46.29
C ARG A 212 -28.78 45.07 -47.78
N ARG A 213 -29.41 43.95 -48.14
CA ARG A 213 -29.63 43.56 -49.54
C ARG A 213 -30.57 44.55 -50.23
N ASP A 214 -31.63 44.96 -49.56
CA ASP A 214 -32.60 45.94 -50.09
C ASP A 214 -31.94 47.30 -50.30
N ASN A 215 -31.14 47.76 -49.33
CA ASN A 215 -30.38 49.00 -49.47
C ASN A 215 -29.41 48.97 -50.65
N GLN A 216 -28.72 47.84 -50.87
CA GLN A 216 -27.84 47.67 -52.04
C GLN A 216 -28.64 47.71 -53.34
N PHE A 217 -29.79 47.03 -53.39
CA PHE A 217 -30.67 47.03 -54.54
C PHE A 217 -31.19 48.44 -54.88
N LEU A 218 -31.69 49.18 -53.87
CA LEU A 218 -32.13 50.56 -54.04
C LEU A 218 -30.99 51.47 -54.50
N ALA A 219 -29.79 51.33 -53.93
CA ALA A 219 -28.63 52.10 -54.35
C ALA A 219 -28.28 51.87 -55.83
N HIS A 220 -28.33 50.61 -56.30
CA HIS A 220 -28.14 50.29 -57.72
C HIS A 220 -29.22 50.91 -58.61
N HIS A 221 -30.49 50.88 -58.18
CA HIS A 221 -31.59 51.48 -58.93
C HIS A 221 -31.41 53.00 -59.08
N VAL A 222 -31.15 53.69 -57.97
CA VAL A 222 -30.91 55.15 -57.95
C VAL A 222 -29.70 55.52 -58.80
N LEU A 223 -28.62 54.74 -58.76
CA LEU A 223 -27.45 54.96 -59.60
C LEU A 223 -27.79 54.82 -61.10
N LYS A 224 -28.54 53.79 -61.47
CA LYS A 224 -28.98 53.55 -62.85
C LYS A 224 -29.82 54.71 -63.39
N GLU A 225 -30.81 55.17 -62.61
CA GLU A 225 -31.64 56.32 -62.99
C GLU A 225 -30.81 57.61 -63.15
N ARG A 226 -29.83 57.83 -62.27
CA ARG A 226 -28.94 58.99 -62.37
C ARG A 226 -28.09 58.94 -63.64
N LEU A 227 -27.48 57.79 -63.93
CA LEU A 227 -26.68 57.59 -65.15
C LEU A 227 -27.51 57.80 -66.42
N GLN A 228 -28.75 57.32 -66.44
CA GLN A 228 -29.68 57.55 -67.56
C GLN A 228 -29.99 59.04 -67.75
N ARG A 229 -30.36 59.75 -66.68
CA ARG A 229 -30.62 61.20 -66.74
C ARG A 229 -29.38 61.99 -67.17
N ASP A 230 -28.20 61.61 -66.71
CA ASP A 230 -26.94 62.25 -67.10
C ASP A 230 -26.60 61.97 -68.57
N ALA A 231 -26.85 60.77 -69.07
CA ALA A 231 -26.67 60.42 -70.48
C ALA A 231 -27.63 61.24 -71.37
N GLU A 232 -28.92 61.29 -71.05
CA GLU A 232 -29.90 62.11 -71.76
C GLU A 232 -29.51 63.59 -71.77
N ARG A 233 -29.07 64.13 -70.62
CA ARG A 233 -28.60 65.52 -70.53
C ARG A 233 -27.38 65.74 -71.42
N LYS A 234 -26.39 64.84 -71.40
CA LYS A 234 -25.20 64.92 -72.25
C LYS A 234 -25.56 64.89 -73.74
N GLU A 235 -26.49 64.03 -74.15
CA GLU A 235 -26.96 63.98 -75.53
C GLU A 235 -27.66 65.28 -75.93
N LYS A 236 -28.57 65.80 -75.09
CA LYS A 236 -29.24 67.10 -75.33
C LYS A 236 -28.24 68.23 -75.47
N VAL A 237 -27.27 68.33 -74.56
CA VAL A 237 -26.21 69.33 -74.60
C VAL A 237 -25.37 69.18 -75.88
N LYS A 238 -25.00 67.95 -76.27
CA LYS A 238 -24.25 67.69 -77.50
C LYS A 238 -25.03 68.14 -78.74
N ARG A 239 -26.35 67.89 -78.81
CA ARG A 239 -27.21 68.39 -79.90
C ARG A 239 -27.21 69.91 -79.96
N ILE A 240 -27.38 70.60 -78.83
CA ILE A 240 -27.34 72.07 -78.76
C ILE A 240 -25.98 72.60 -79.26
N TYR A 241 -24.86 72.00 -78.85
CA TYR A 241 -23.53 72.41 -79.34
C TYR A 241 -23.33 72.13 -80.83
N GLN A 242 -23.89 71.03 -81.36
CA GLN A 242 -23.87 70.74 -82.79
C GLN A 242 -24.68 71.78 -83.59
N GLU A 243 -25.86 72.15 -83.11
CA GLU A 243 -26.69 73.21 -83.68
C GLU A 243 -26.00 74.58 -83.65
N LEU A 244 -25.35 74.93 -82.52
CA LEU A 244 -24.54 76.15 -82.41
C LEU A 244 -23.37 76.14 -83.41
N ALA A 245 -22.69 75.01 -83.56
CA ALA A 245 -21.59 74.87 -84.52
C ALA A 245 -22.07 75.00 -85.97
N SER A 246 -23.24 74.44 -86.32
CA SER A 246 -23.83 74.64 -87.65
C SER A 246 -24.22 76.10 -87.90
N GLN A 247 -24.82 76.78 -86.92
CA GLN A 247 -25.14 78.21 -87.00
C GLN A 247 -23.88 79.06 -87.20
N GLU A 248 -22.79 78.76 -86.49
CA GLU A 248 -21.52 79.47 -86.69
C GLU A 248 -20.94 79.22 -88.09
N GLY A 249 -21.04 77.99 -88.59
CA GLY A 249 -20.67 77.63 -89.96
C GLY A 249 -21.45 78.40 -91.02
N GLU A 250 -22.78 78.48 -90.87
CA GLU A 250 -23.66 79.27 -91.73
C GLU A 250 -23.32 80.76 -91.65
N PHE A 251 -23.10 81.31 -90.46
CA PHE A 251 -22.70 82.71 -90.27
C PHE A 251 -21.38 83.02 -90.96
N LYS A 252 -20.36 82.17 -90.83
CA LYS A 252 -19.08 82.31 -91.54
C LYS A 252 -19.26 82.23 -93.06
N ALA A 253 -20.14 81.35 -93.55
CA ALA A 253 -20.45 81.26 -94.97
C ALA A 253 -21.15 82.54 -95.48
N LEU A 254 -22.11 83.08 -94.73
CA LEU A 254 -22.75 84.38 -95.01
C LEU A 254 -21.74 85.52 -95.01
N LYS A 255 -20.84 85.57 -94.02
CA LYS A 255 -19.77 86.58 -93.95
C LYS A 255 -18.86 86.53 -95.17
N ARG A 256 -18.40 85.34 -95.57
CA ARG A 256 -17.60 85.14 -96.79
C ARG A 256 -18.34 85.56 -98.07
N LYS A 257 -19.64 85.27 -98.18
CA LYS A 257 -20.47 85.74 -99.31
C LYS A 257 -20.57 87.27 -99.33
N LYS A 258 -20.75 87.91 -98.17
CA LYS A 258 -20.78 89.37 -98.04
C LYS A 258 -19.44 90.01 -98.42
N GLU A 259 -18.31 89.46 -97.98
CA GLU A 259 -16.96 89.91 -98.36
C GLU A 259 -16.73 89.79 -99.88
N LYS A 260 -17.13 88.67 -100.50
CA LYS A 260 -17.05 88.49 -101.96
C LYS A 260 -17.92 89.48 -102.74
N LEU A 261 -19.12 89.80 -102.25
CA LEU A 261 -19.99 90.81 -102.84
C LEU A 261 -19.38 92.22 -102.69
N SER A 262 -18.77 92.52 -101.55
CA SER A 262 -18.07 93.78 -101.29
C SER A 262 -16.86 94.00 -102.19
N ASN A 263 -16.07 92.96 -102.47
CA ASN A 263 -14.89 93.06 -103.35
C ASN A 263 -15.25 93.10 -104.85
N ARG A 264 -16.53 93.00 -105.20
CA ARG A 264 -17.02 92.97 -106.59
C ARG A 264 -17.67 94.30 -107.01
N MET A 265 -17.87 95.22 -106.06
CA MET A 265 -18.23 96.63 -106.27
C MET A 265 -16.98 97.49 -106.13
#